data_AF-A0A7S0FGC2-F1
#
_entry.id   AF-A0A7S0FGC2-F1
#
_cell.length_a   1.000
_cell.length_b   1.000
_cell.length_c   1.000
_cell.angle_alpha   90.00
_cell.angle_beta   90.00
_cell.angle_gamma   90.00
#
_symmetry.space_group_name_H-M   'P 1'
#
loop_
_entity.id
_entity.type
_entity.pdbx_description
1 polymer ?
#
loop_
_entity_poly.entity_id
_entity_poly.type
_entity_poly.pdbx_seq_one_letter_code
_entity_poly.pdbx_strand_id
1 'polypeptide(L)'
;LFGKSEHHDPIKLNTAQHIPFFEGSPLSVIGWGSTSVEAETFQSKLQEAIVRYVSNDKCEAAEGTVDFDDDTIPESFEIWDTYDGALSDDMMCAKGEGGDACWGDSGGPAIIKGNSAASDLQVGITSWGFACSDREFPGVYARVSNQFKWIRDTVCNIG
;
A
#
# COMPACT_ATOMS: atom_id res chain seq x y z
N LEU A 1 -0.66 30.32 1.03
CA LEU A 1 -1.53 29.70 2.07
C LEU A 1 -2.44 28.71 1.35
N PHE A 2 -2.09 27.42 1.38
CA PHE A 2 -3.02 26.38 0.89
C PHE A 2 -4.22 26.38 1.84
N GLY A 3 -5.36 26.78 1.30
CA GLY A 3 -6.60 26.94 2.06
C GLY A 3 -7.06 25.60 2.59
N LYS A 4 -7.34 25.52 3.90
CA LYS A 4 -8.25 24.50 4.39
C LYS A 4 -9.56 24.66 3.63
N SER A 5 -9.95 23.64 2.87
CA SER A 5 -11.35 23.48 2.51
C SER A 5 -12.12 23.26 3.81
N GLU A 6 -13.28 23.90 3.99
CA GLU A 6 -14.11 23.73 5.20
C GLU A 6 -14.58 22.28 5.39
N HIS A 7 -14.34 21.39 4.42
CA HIS A 7 -14.84 20.02 4.41
C HIS A 7 -13.74 18.95 4.31
N HIS A 8 -12.46 19.33 4.13
CA HIS A 8 -11.37 18.36 3.94
C HIS A 8 -10.08 18.81 4.63
N ASP A 9 -9.78 18.18 5.78
CA ASP A 9 -8.50 18.33 6.46
C ASP A 9 -7.48 17.31 5.89
N PRO A 10 -6.23 17.73 5.60
CA PRO A 10 -5.18 16.81 5.20
C PRO A 10 -4.87 15.78 6.30
N ILE A 11 -4.55 14.56 5.89
CA ILE A 11 -4.08 13.52 6.81
C ILE A 11 -2.67 13.85 7.34
N LYS A 12 -2.37 13.39 8.56
CA LYS A 12 -1.02 13.51 9.11
C LYS A 12 -0.11 12.49 8.45
N LEU A 13 1.11 12.92 8.10
CA LEU A 13 2.14 12.02 7.61
C LEU A 13 2.93 11.40 8.76
N ASN A 14 3.24 10.12 8.64
CA ASN A 14 4.17 9.46 9.55
C ASN A 14 5.59 10.03 9.38
N THR A 15 6.18 10.46 10.50
CA THR A 15 7.56 10.98 10.56
C THR A 15 8.49 10.06 11.35
N ALA A 16 7.94 9.02 11.98
CA ALA A 16 8.67 8.12 12.85
C ALA A 16 9.03 6.83 12.11
N GLN A 17 10.33 6.53 12.01
CA GLN A 17 10.83 5.37 11.26
C GLN A 17 10.39 4.01 11.81
N HIS A 18 10.08 3.96 13.10
CA HIS A 18 9.63 2.73 13.77
C HIS A 18 8.12 2.51 13.65
N ILE A 19 7.38 3.35 12.91
CA ILE A 19 5.95 3.18 12.67
C ILE A 19 5.77 2.67 11.24
N PRO A 20 5.00 1.58 11.01
CA PRO A 20 4.20 0.81 11.97
C PRO A 20 5.05 0.05 13.02
N PHE A 21 4.54 -0.02 14.26
CA PHE A 21 5.32 -0.41 15.45
C PHE A 21 5.70 -1.89 15.53
N PHE A 22 4.79 -2.78 15.13
CA PHE A 22 5.00 -4.21 15.26
C PHE A 22 4.26 -4.99 14.17
N GLU A 23 4.82 -6.15 13.86
CA GLU A 23 4.26 -7.15 12.96
C GLU A 23 2.75 -7.36 13.20
N GLY A 24 1.96 -7.36 12.13
CA GLY A 24 0.52 -7.58 12.22
C GLY A 24 -0.32 -6.34 12.54
N SER A 25 0.31 -5.18 12.74
CA SER A 25 -0.39 -3.90 12.98
C SER A 25 -1.42 -3.64 11.87
N PRO A 26 -2.70 -3.38 12.20
CA PRO A 26 -3.73 -3.18 11.21
C PRO A 26 -3.56 -1.81 10.53
N LEU A 27 -3.69 -1.80 9.20
CA LEU A 27 -3.70 -0.63 8.36
C LEU A 27 -4.98 -0.64 7.53
N SER A 28 -5.55 0.54 7.33
CA SER A 28 -6.67 0.78 6.42
C SER A 28 -6.11 1.24 5.07
N VAL A 29 -6.49 0.55 4.01
CA VAL A 29 -6.23 0.95 2.62
C VAL A 29 -7.56 1.26 1.98
N ILE A 30 -7.66 2.44 1.37
CA ILE A 30 -8.92 2.95 0.80
C ILE A 30 -8.71 3.38 -0.65
N GLY A 31 -9.71 3.13 -1.48
CA GLY A 31 -9.61 3.46 -2.90
C GLY A 31 -10.86 3.12 -3.71
N TRP A 32 -10.76 3.36 -5.01
CA TRP A 32 -11.80 3.11 -6.00
C TRP A 32 -11.35 2.07 -7.04
N GLY A 33 -10.23 1.39 -6.78
CA GLY A 33 -9.74 0.30 -7.60
C GLY A 33 -10.71 -0.87 -7.66
N SER A 34 -10.35 -1.88 -8.44
CA SER A 34 -11.10 -3.11 -8.54
C SER A 34 -11.20 -3.85 -7.20
N THR A 35 -12.18 -4.71 -7.03
CA THR A 35 -12.32 -5.53 -5.81
C THR A 35 -11.85 -6.98 -6.01
N SER A 36 -11.45 -7.35 -7.23
CA SER A 36 -10.84 -8.64 -7.52
C SER A 36 -9.91 -8.53 -8.73
N VAL A 37 -9.03 -9.51 -8.89
CA VAL A 37 -8.10 -9.58 -10.02
C VAL A 37 -8.84 -9.75 -11.36
N GLU A 38 -10.00 -10.40 -11.37
CA GLU A 38 -10.80 -10.65 -12.57
C GLU A 38 -11.78 -9.52 -12.90
N ALA A 39 -11.99 -8.59 -11.98
CA ALA A 39 -12.97 -7.53 -12.16
C ALA A 39 -12.42 -6.44 -13.09
N GLU A 40 -12.98 -6.37 -14.30
CA GLU A 40 -12.69 -5.36 -15.34
C GLU A 40 -13.23 -3.95 -15.01
N THR A 41 -13.83 -3.77 -13.82
CA THR A 41 -14.54 -2.53 -13.46
C THR A 41 -14.04 -1.94 -12.16
N PHE A 42 -13.81 -0.63 -12.20
CA PHE A 42 -13.48 0.16 -11.02
C PHE A 42 -14.74 0.51 -10.22
N GLN A 43 -14.57 0.72 -8.92
CA GLN A 43 -15.68 1.00 -8.03
C GLN A 43 -16.14 2.45 -8.18
N SER A 44 -17.45 2.67 -8.19
CA SER A 44 -18.05 4.02 -8.18
C SER A 44 -18.18 4.60 -6.77
N LYS A 45 -17.94 3.78 -5.74
CA LYS A 45 -17.99 4.12 -4.33
C LYS A 45 -16.66 3.76 -3.69
N LEU A 46 -16.20 4.61 -2.77
CA LEU A 46 -14.97 4.37 -2.01
C LEU A 46 -15.08 3.05 -1.25
N GLN A 47 -14.07 2.20 -1.39
CA GLN A 47 -13.91 0.96 -0.64
C GLN A 47 -12.82 1.10 0.42
N GLU A 48 -12.84 0.19 1.38
CA GLU A 48 -11.83 0.06 2.43
C GLU A 48 -11.48 -1.42 2.62
N ALA A 49 -10.19 -1.73 2.65
CA ALA A 49 -9.64 -3.02 3.04
C ALA A 49 -8.75 -2.85 4.28
N ILE A 50 -8.79 -3.85 5.17
CA ILE A 50 -7.89 -3.91 6.32
C ILE A 50 -6.76 -4.89 6.00
N VAL A 51 -5.55 -4.36 5.93
CA VAL A 51 -4.32 -5.11 5.73
C VAL A 51 -3.47 -5.07 7.00
N ARG A 52 -2.54 -6.00 7.14
CA ARG A 52 -1.66 -6.09 8.31
C ARG A 52 -0.22 -5.85 7.92
N TYR A 53 0.48 -4.99 8.66
CA TYR A 53 1.90 -4.72 8.44
C TYR A 53 2.73 -6.01 8.50
N VAL A 54 3.64 -6.14 7.53
CA VAL A 54 4.63 -7.21 7.45
C VAL A 54 6.02 -6.55 7.43
N SER A 55 6.89 -6.97 8.34
CA SER A 55 8.29 -6.54 8.37
C SER A 55 9.01 -6.87 7.06
N ASN A 56 9.94 -6.02 6.63
CA ASN A 56 10.68 -6.22 5.38
C ASN A 56 11.35 -7.60 5.35
N ASP A 57 12.02 -8.03 6.43
CA ASP A 57 12.64 -9.37 6.53
C ASP A 57 11.68 -10.52 6.17
N LYS A 58 10.41 -10.42 6.59
CA LYS A 58 9.40 -11.45 6.27
C LYS A 58 8.79 -11.27 4.88
N CYS A 59 8.67 -10.03 4.43
CA CYS A 59 8.18 -9.73 3.09
C CYS A 59 9.18 -10.20 2.04
N GLU A 60 10.47 -10.00 2.28
CA GLU A 60 11.57 -10.44 1.43
C GLU A 60 11.66 -11.96 1.33
N ALA A 61 11.28 -12.65 2.41
CA ALA A 61 11.16 -14.11 2.45
C ALA A 61 9.87 -14.65 1.77
N ALA A 62 9.02 -13.79 1.19
CA ALA A 62 7.86 -14.25 0.44
C ALA A 62 8.32 -14.90 -0.88
N GLU A 63 7.82 -16.11 -1.11
CA GLU A 63 8.09 -16.91 -2.30
C GLU A 63 6.87 -17.77 -2.60
N GLY A 64 6.68 -18.10 -3.87
CA GLY A 64 5.49 -18.81 -4.31
C GLY A 64 5.36 -18.87 -5.81
N THR A 65 4.33 -19.58 -6.26
CA THR A 65 3.93 -19.56 -7.66
C THR A 65 3.06 -18.34 -7.92
N VAL A 66 3.42 -17.55 -8.92
CA VAL A 66 2.63 -16.41 -9.38
C VAL A 66 2.03 -16.75 -10.74
N ASP A 67 0.77 -16.36 -10.91
CA ASP A 67 0.04 -16.50 -12.16
C ASP A 67 0.20 -15.20 -12.97
N PHE A 68 0.82 -15.30 -14.14
CA PHE A 68 0.91 -14.19 -15.08
C PHE A 68 -0.12 -14.38 -16.19
N ASP A 69 -1.22 -13.65 -16.08
CA ASP A 69 -2.10 -13.40 -17.23
C ASP A 69 -1.46 -12.29 -18.09
N ASP A 70 -0.73 -12.72 -19.12
CA ASP A 70 -0.29 -11.85 -20.21
C ASP A 70 -1.29 -11.97 -21.35
N ASP A 71 -1.99 -10.88 -21.67
CA ASP A 71 -2.96 -10.79 -22.78
C ASP A 71 -2.35 -11.18 -24.15
N THR A 72 -1.03 -11.27 -24.26
CA THR A 72 -0.30 -11.69 -25.47
C THR A 72 0.04 -13.18 -25.52
N ILE A 73 -0.18 -13.93 -24.43
CA ILE A 73 0.07 -15.36 -24.32
C ILE A 73 -1.27 -16.12 -24.15
N PRO A 74 -1.60 -17.09 -25.01
CA PRO A 74 -2.92 -17.76 -24.98
C PRO A 74 -3.18 -18.66 -23.77
N GLU A 75 -2.17 -18.96 -22.96
CA GLU A 75 -2.26 -19.82 -21.79
C GLU A 75 -1.56 -19.12 -20.63
N SER A 76 -2.24 -19.06 -19.48
CA SER A 76 -1.62 -18.62 -18.24
C SER A 76 -0.46 -19.56 -17.90
N PHE A 77 0.68 -18.99 -17.51
CA PHE A 77 1.84 -19.78 -17.12
C PHE A 77 2.25 -19.43 -15.70
N GLU A 78 2.21 -20.46 -14.85
CA GLU A 78 2.66 -20.42 -13.48
C GLU A 78 4.20 -20.36 -13.42
N ILE A 79 4.75 -19.32 -12.80
CA ILE A 79 6.20 -19.24 -12.50
C ILE A 79 6.43 -19.19 -11.00
N TRP A 80 7.51 -19.82 -10.54
CA TRP A 80 7.98 -19.64 -9.17
C TRP A 80 8.78 -18.34 -9.08
N ASP A 81 8.45 -17.50 -8.11
CA ASP A 81 9.09 -16.20 -7.88
C ASP A 81 9.29 -15.92 -6.39
N THR A 82 10.05 -14.87 -6.06
CA THR A 82 10.37 -14.43 -4.70
C THR A 82 10.61 -12.92 -4.61
N TYR A 83 10.37 -12.35 -3.44
CA TYR A 83 10.74 -10.96 -3.12
C TYR A 83 12.21 -10.78 -2.69
N ASP A 84 13.01 -11.84 -2.63
CA ASP A 84 14.42 -11.77 -2.23
C ASP A 84 15.21 -10.74 -3.06
N GLY A 85 15.70 -9.68 -2.40
CA GLY A 85 16.46 -8.60 -3.03
C GLY A 85 15.62 -7.59 -3.82
N ALA A 86 14.29 -7.71 -3.80
CA ALA A 86 13.38 -6.79 -4.47
C ALA A 86 12.96 -5.60 -3.59
N LEU A 87 13.17 -5.68 -2.27
CA LEU A 87 12.78 -4.64 -1.33
C LEU A 87 13.95 -3.70 -1.01
N SER A 88 13.61 -2.42 -0.84
CA SER A 88 14.51 -1.43 -0.26
C SER A 88 13.94 -0.91 1.07
N ASP A 89 14.78 -0.21 1.84
CA ASP A 89 14.35 0.43 3.10
C ASP A 89 13.22 1.45 2.86
N ASP A 90 13.14 2.01 1.65
CA ASP A 90 12.11 2.96 1.20
C ASP A 90 10.74 2.32 0.98
N MET A 91 10.64 1.01 1.15
CA MET A 91 9.43 0.22 1.01
C MET A 91 8.97 -0.35 2.36
N MET A 92 7.69 -0.68 2.42
CA MET A 92 7.06 -1.42 3.51
C MET A 92 6.01 -2.37 2.92
N CYS A 93 5.73 -3.46 3.63
CA CYS A 93 4.75 -4.42 3.18
C CYS A 93 3.53 -4.48 4.10
N ALA A 94 2.39 -4.83 3.51
CA ALA A 94 1.22 -5.19 4.27
C ALA A 94 0.41 -6.24 3.52
N LYS A 95 -0.33 -7.07 4.25
CA LYS A 95 -1.06 -8.20 3.68
C LYS A 95 -2.51 -8.23 4.13
N GLY A 96 -3.42 -8.34 3.18
CA GLY A 96 -4.83 -8.60 3.43
C GLY A 96 -5.12 -10.03 3.90
N GLU A 97 -6.10 -10.19 4.79
CA GLU A 97 -6.70 -11.49 5.13
C GLU A 97 -8.07 -11.63 4.48
N GLY A 98 -8.13 -11.51 3.14
CA GLY A 98 -9.37 -11.57 2.34
C GLY A 98 -9.78 -10.25 1.66
N GLY A 99 -8.90 -9.24 1.66
CA GLY A 99 -9.05 -8.00 0.91
C GLY A 99 -7.77 -7.15 1.00
N ASP A 100 -7.33 -6.58 -0.13
CA ASP A 100 -6.11 -5.77 -0.25
C ASP A 100 -6.34 -4.65 -1.28
N ALA A 101 -5.37 -3.77 -1.46
CA ALA A 101 -5.33 -2.87 -2.60
C ALA A 101 -5.30 -3.67 -3.91
N CYS A 102 -5.98 -3.17 -4.93
CA CYS A 102 -6.02 -3.84 -6.22
C CYS A 102 -5.82 -2.88 -7.39
N TRP A 103 -6.09 -3.36 -8.61
CA TRP A 103 -5.96 -2.59 -9.84
C TRP A 103 -6.64 -1.23 -9.71
N GLY A 104 -5.88 -0.15 -9.90
CA GLY A 104 -6.37 1.23 -9.81
C GLY A 104 -6.27 1.87 -8.41
N ASP A 105 -5.83 1.16 -7.38
CA ASP A 105 -5.56 1.74 -6.05
C ASP A 105 -4.13 2.29 -5.89
N SER A 106 -3.28 2.15 -6.91
CA SER A 106 -1.91 2.68 -6.91
C SER A 106 -1.89 4.19 -6.59
N GLY A 107 -1.00 4.58 -5.68
CA GLY A 107 -0.93 5.94 -5.14
C GLY A 107 -1.89 6.22 -3.98
N GLY A 108 -2.79 5.29 -3.67
CA GLY A 108 -3.70 5.36 -2.52
C GLY A 108 -2.99 5.27 -1.16
N PRO A 109 -3.63 5.72 -0.07
CA PRO A 109 -3.00 5.77 1.24
C PRO A 109 -3.14 4.44 2.01
N ALA A 110 -2.07 4.04 2.71
CA ALA A 110 -2.15 3.08 3.81
C ALA A 110 -2.11 3.85 5.15
N ILE A 111 -3.14 3.66 5.97
CA ILE A 111 -3.47 4.52 7.11
C ILE A 111 -3.52 3.71 8.41
N ILE A 112 -2.83 4.18 9.45
CA ILE A 112 -3.16 3.80 10.83
C ILE A 112 -4.33 4.68 11.28
N LYS A 113 -5.47 4.04 11.53
CA LYS A 113 -6.68 4.73 12.01
C LYS A 113 -6.51 5.12 13.49
N GLY A 114 -6.75 6.40 13.78
CA GLY A 114 -6.84 6.89 15.15
C GLY A 114 -8.27 6.87 15.67
N ASN A 115 -8.49 7.46 16.85
CA ASN A 115 -9.84 7.62 17.41
C ASN A 115 -10.68 8.69 16.66
N SER A 116 -10.08 9.38 15.70
CA SER A 116 -10.67 10.46 14.90
C SER A 116 -9.87 10.66 13.62
N ALA A 117 -10.46 11.27 12.59
CA ALA A 117 -9.74 11.62 11.36
C ALA A 117 -8.52 12.53 11.62
N ALA A 118 -8.58 13.40 12.63
CA ALA A 118 -7.45 14.26 13.02
C ALA A 118 -6.28 13.48 13.65
N SER A 119 -6.49 12.21 14.03
CA SER A 119 -5.47 11.30 14.55
C SER A 119 -5.09 10.19 13.57
N ASP A 120 -5.72 10.14 12.39
CA ASP A 120 -5.30 9.22 11.32
C ASP A 120 -3.90 9.59 10.84
N LEU A 121 -3.10 8.55 10.59
CA LEU A 121 -1.70 8.69 10.21
C LEU A 121 -1.43 7.89 8.93
N GLN A 122 -1.01 8.57 7.88
CA GLN A 122 -0.59 7.91 6.65
C GLN A 122 0.84 7.37 6.82
N VAL A 123 0.99 6.05 6.69
CA VAL A 123 2.27 5.34 6.86
C VAL A 123 2.84 4.81 5.56
N GLY A 124 1.98 4.55 4.57
CA GLY A 124 2.37 4.02 3.28
C GLY A 124 1.60 4.63 2.12
N ILE A 125 2.12 4.41 0.91
CA ILE A 125 1.45 4.72 -0.36
C ILE A 125 1.44 3.44 -1.19
N THR A 126 0.26 2.98 -1.60
CA THR A 126 0.10 1.76 -2.42
C THR A 126 0.95 1.84 -3.67
N SER A 127 1.78 0.83 -3.93
CA SER A 127 2.72 0.86 -5.05
C SER A 127 2.54 -0.34 -5.98
N TRP A 128 2.89 -1.54 -5.53
CA TRP A 128 2.95 -2.73 -6.40
C TRP A 128 2.76 -4.02 -5.59
N GLY A 129 2.57 -5.13 -6.29
CA GLY A 129 2.40 -6.48 -5.75
C GLY A 129 2.17 -7.44 -6.92
N PHE A 130 2.30 -8.75 -6.71
CA PHE A 130 2.05 -9.71 -7.80
C PHE A 130 0.57 -9.86 -8.14
N ALA A 131 -0.29 -9.91 -7.13
CA ALA A 131 -1.74 -9.96 -7.30
C ALA A 131 -2.47 -9.27 -6.15
N CYS A 132 -3.75 -8.98 -6.33
CA CYS A 132 -4.59 -8.42 -5.28
C CYS A 132 -4.87 -9.48 -4.22
N SER A 133 -4.54 -9.20 -2.95
CA SER A 133 -4.75 -10.12 -1.82
C SER A 133 -4.11 -11.50 -2.02
N ASP A 134 -2.92 -11.54 -2.60
CA ASP A 134 -2.16 -12.77 -2.84
C ASP A 134 -1.85 -13.52 -1.53
N ARG A 135 -1.97 -14.85 -1.56
CA ARG A 135 -1.83 -15.68 -0.36
C ARG A 135 -0.36 -15.83 0.06
N GLU A 136 0.58 -15.70 -0.85
CA GLU A 136 2.00 -15.85 -0.63
C GLU A 136 2.64 -14.46 -0.49
N PHE A 137 2.32 -13.52 -1.37
CA PHE A 137 2.98 -12.23 -1.51
C PHE A 137 2.20 -11.06 -0.88
N PRO A 138 2.78 -10.34 0.10
CA PRO A 138 2.19 -9.10 0.60
C PRO A 138 2.17 -7.99 -0.46
N GLY A 139 1.22 -7.05 -0.37
CA GLY A 139 1.30 -5.80 -1.12
C GLY A 139 2.46 -4.92 -0.64
N VAL A 140 3.10 -4.23 -1.59
CA VAL A 140 4.25 -3.35 -1.34
C VAL A 140 3.86 -1.88 -1.49
N TYR A 141 4.27 -1.10 -0.49
CA TYR A 141 3.93 0.30 -0.32
C TYR A 141 5.21 1.12 -0.18
N ALA A 142 5.21 2.35 -0.71
CA ALA A 142 6.28 3.30 -0.40
C ALA A 142 6.17 3.75 1.06
N ARG A 143 7.27 3.67 1.82
CA ARG A 143 7.33 3.99 3.25
C ARG A 143 7.38 5.51 3.46
N VAL A 144 6.31 6.09 3.99
CA VAL A 144 6.17 7.55 4.14
C VAL A 144 7.24 8.15 5.05
N SER A 145 7.62 7.45 6.14
CA SER A 145 8.61 7.95 7.09
C SER A 145 9.98 8.15 6.46
N ASN A 146 10.39 7.28 5.53
CA ASN A 146 11.65 7.44 4.80
C ASN A 146 11.60 8.66 3.87
N GLN A 147 10.45 8.91 3.25
CA GLN A 147 10.30 9.99 2.27
C GLN A 147 9.97 11.34 2.89
N PHE A 148 9.64 11.38 4.18
CA PHE A 148 9.20 12.59 4.85
C PHE A 148 10.21 13.74 4.75
N LYS A 149 11.52 13.45 4.84
CA LYS A 149 12.55 14.49 4.69
C LYS A 149 12.47 15.12 3.29
N TRP A 150 12.42 14.30 2.25
CA TRP A 150 12.31 14.78 0.87
C TRP A 150 11.00 15.53 0.64
N ILE A 151 9.86 15.03 1.14
CA ILE A 151 8.56 15.71 1.05
C ILE A 151 8.65 17.11 1.67
N ARG A 152 9.12 17.19 2.92
CA ARG A 152 9.26 18.45 3.65
C ARG A 152 10.17 19.43 2.91
N ASP A 153 11.34 18.96 2.50
CA ASP A 153 12.31 19.83 1.82
C ASP A 153 11.79 20.28 0.45
N THR A 154 11.05 19.44 -0.27
CA THR A 154 10.45 19.80 -1.55
C THR A 154 9.34 20.83 -1.35
N VAL A 155 8.41 20.62 -0.42
CA VAL A 155 7.25 21.49 -0.20
C VAL A 155 7.64 22.82 0.46
N CYS A 156 8.57 22.80 1.41
CA CYS A 156 8.95 24.00 2.16
C CYS A 156 9.99 24.86 1.45
N ASN A 157 10.69 24.33 0.44
CA ASN A 157 11.63 25.09 -0.37
C ASN A 157 11.05 25.52 -1.73
N ILE A 158 9.73 25.42 -1.91
CA ILE A 158 9.04 26.08 -3.03
C ILE A 158 9.05 27.58 -2.75
N GLY A 159 9.98 28.29 -3.41
CA GLY A 159 10.06 29.75 -3.42
C GLY A 159 8.92 30.39 -4.19
#